data_AF-A0A2J8NUA0-F1
#
_entry.id   AF-A0A2J8NUA0-F1
#
_cell.length_a   1.000
_cell.length_b   1.000
_cell.length_c   1.000
_cell.angle_alpha   90.00
_cell.angle_beta   90.00
_cell.angle_gamma   90.00
#
_symmetry.space_group_name_H-M   'P 1'
#
loop_
_entity.id
_entity.type
_entity.pdbx_description
1 polymer ?
#
loop_
_entity_poly.entity_id
_entity_poly.type
_entity_poly.pdbx_seq_one_letter_code
_entity_poly.pdbx_strand_id
1 'polypeptide(L)'
;MRALLARLLLCVLVVSDSKGSNELHQVPSNCDCLNGGTCVSNKYFSNIHWCNCPKKFGGQHCEIDKSKTCYEGNGHFYRGKASTDTMGRPCLAWNSATVLQQTYHA
;
A
#
# COMPACT_ATOMS: atom_id res chain seq x y z
N MET A 1 -29.49 38.08 27.43
CA MET A 1 -29.76 37.39 26.14
C MET A 1 -28.80 37.76 24.99
N ARG A 2 -28.12 38.91 25.00
CA ARG A 2 -27.17 39.29 23.91
C ARG A 2 -25.78 38.63 24.00
N ALA A 3 -25.33 38.24 25.19
CA ALA A 3 -24.02 37.61 25.40
C ALA A 3 -23.96 36.13 24.91
N LEU A 4 -25.08 35.42 24.93
CA LEU A 4 -25.16 34.03 24.45
C LEU A 4 -25.12 33.94 22.91
N LEU A 5 -25.74 34.91 22.22
CA LEU A 5 -25.69 35.05 20.76
C LEU A 5 -24.27 35.34 20.27
N ALA A 6 -23.52 36.20 20.99
CA ALA A 6 -22.12 36.48 20.66
C ALA A 6 -21.21 35.24 20.81
N ARG A 7 -21.46 34.39 21.82
CA ARG A 7 -20.72 33.13 22.00
C ARG A 7 -21.03 32.09 20.93
N LEU A 8 -22.29 31.98 20.48
CA LEU A 8 -22.63 31.11 19.35
C LEU A 8 -21.98 31.57 18.04
N LEU A 9 -21.96 32.87 17.78
CA LEU A 9 -21.34 33.45 16.57
C LEU A 9 -19.82 33.23 16.54
N LEU A 10 -19.14 33.31 17.68
CA LEU A 10 -17.72 32.97 17.79
C LEU A 10 -17.46 31.49 17.44
N CYS A 11 -18.31 30.57 17.89
CA CYS A 11 -18.17 29.14 17.57
C CYS A 11 -18.35 28.84 16.07
N VAL A 12 -19.25 29.54 15.38
CA VAL A 12 -19.48 29.34 13.93
C VAL A 12 -18.30 29.83 13.09
N LEU A 13 -17.65 30.91 13.49
CA LEU A 13 -16.45 31.42 12.81
C LEU A 13 -15.23 30.51 13.00
N VAL A 14 -15.08 29.84 14.15
CA VAL A 14 -13.96 28.91 14.37
C VAL A 14 -14.11 27.62 13.56
N VAL A 15 -15.33 27.17 13.27
CA VAL A 15 -15.58 25.90 12.54
C VAL A 15 -15.47 26.06 11.01
N SER A 16 -15.55 27.28 10.48
CA SER A 16 -15.68 27.51 9.03
C SER A 16 -14.36 27.52 8.23
N ASP A 17 -13.20 27.28 8.86
CA ASP A 17 -11.91 27.19 8.14
C ASP A 17 -11.28 25.78 8.23
N SER A 18 -12.12 24.75 8.22
CA SER A 18 -11.67 23.43 7.75
C SER A 18 -11.80 23.39 6.23
N LYS A 19 -11.05 24.27 5.55
CA LYS A 19 -10.76 24.10 4.13
C LYS A 19 -9.87 22.88 4.04
N GLY A 20 -10.51 21.70 4.07
CA GLY A 20 -9.88 20.43 3.77
C GLY A 20 -9.33 20.60 2.37
N SER A 21 -8.03 20.86 2.29
CA SER A 21 -7.31 20.92 1.05
C SER A 21 -7.51 19.56 0.39
N ASN A 22 -8.46 19.50 -0.54
CA ASN A 22 -8.39 18.58 -1.65
C ASN A 22 -7.23 19.08 -2.52
N GLU A 23 -6.02 18.98 -1.97
CA GLU A 23 -4.83 18.89 -2.78
C GLU A 23 -5.09 17.63 -3.57
N LEU A 24 -5.35 17.80 -4.86
CA LEU A 24 -5.09 16.77 -5.83
C LEU A 24 -3.63 16.39 -5.59
N HIS A 25 -3.40 15.45 -4.66
CA HIS A 25 -2.09 14.92 -4.34
C HIS A 25 -1.57 14.51 -5.69
N GLN A 26 -0.60 15.26 -6.18
CA GLN A 26 0.07 14.99 -7.43
C GLN A 26 0.53 13.55 -7.30
N VAL A 27 -0.19 12.64 -7.97
CA VAL A 27 0.04 11.21 -7.85
C VAL A 27 1.52 11.06 -8.14
N PRO A 28 2.34 10.68 -7.14
CA PRO A 28 3.77 10.60 -7.36
C PRO A 28 3.96 9.70 -8.55
N SER A 29 4.67 10.16 -9.58
CA SER A 29 4.90 9.43 -10.82
C SER A 29 5.74 8.15 -10.63
N ASN A 30 5.85 7.67 -9.39
CA ASN A 30 6.69 6.59 -8.90
C ASN A 30 6.01 5.81 -7.76
N CYS A 31 4.68 5.70 -7.79
CA CYS A 31 3.92 4.97 -6.78
C CYS A 31 3.24 3.74 -7.42
N ASP A 32 3.98 2.63 -7.46
CA ASP A 32 3.59 1.40 -8.14
C ASP A 32 2.76 0.45 -7.23
N CYS A 33 1.85 1.00 -6.43
CA CYS A 33 1.02 0.20 -5.53
C CYS A 33 0.03 -0.67 -6.33
N LEU A 34 0.01 -1.97 -6.06
CA LEU A 34 -0.87 -2.95 -6.68
C LEU A 34 -2.07 -3.27 -5.79
N ASN A 35 -3.04 -4.02 -6.32
CA ASN A 35 -4.11 -4.69 -5.55
C ASN A 35 -4.92 -3.78 -4.62
N GLY A 36 -5.18 -2.53 -5.04
CA GLY A 36 -5.92 -1.54 -4.24
C GLY A 36 -5.09 -0.88 -3.13
N GLY A 37 -3.76 -0.97 -3.19
CA GLY A 37 -2.87 -0.21 -2.32
C GLY A 37 -3.01 1.29 -2.53
N THR A 38 -2.99 2.06 -1.44
CA THR A 38 -3.00 3.53 -1.50
C THR A 38 -1.60 4.07 -1.30
N CYS A 39 -1.12 4.85 -2.26
CA CYS A 39 0.15 5.55 -2.17
C CYS A 39 0.09 6.65 -1.10
N VAL A 40 1.09 6.66 -0.22
CA VAL A 40 1.26 7.69 0.80
C VAL A 40 2.70 8.19 0.79
N SER A 41 2.88 9.45 1.12
CA SER A 41 4.17 10.15 1.01
C SER A 41 4.49 10.94 2.26
N ASN A 42 5.77 11.11 2.56
CA ASN A 42 6.22 12.04 3.60
C ASN A 42 7.11 13.15 3.03
N LYS A 43 6.57 14.37 2.99
CA LYS A 43 7.27 15.56 2.47
C LYS A 43 8.54 15.94 3.24
N TYR A 44 8.69 15.48 4.49
CA TYR A 44 9.84 15.81 5.35
C TYR A 44 11.03 14.87 5.16
N PHE A 45 10.84 13.73 4.50
CA PHE A 45 11.88 12.71 4.30
C PHE A 45 12.12 12.51 2.80
N SER A 46 12.57 13.56 2.11
CA SER A 46 12.94 13.51 0.69
C SER A 46 11.81 12.98 -0.22
N ASN A 47 10.55 13.27 0.14
CA ASN A 47 9.36 12.72 -0.53
C ASN A 47 9.36 11.18 -0.59
N ILE A 48 9.80 10.49 0.46
CA ILE A 48 9.69 9.03 0.51
C ILE A 48 8.22 8.60 0.39
N HIS A 49 7.99 7.54 -0.38
CA HIS A 49 6.68 6.97 -0.64
C HIS A 49 6.60 5.52 -0.17
N TRP A 50 5.42 5.10 0.28
CA TRP A 50 5.12 3.69 0.56
C TRP A 50 3.64 3.39 0.28
N CYS A 51 3.31 2.09 0.23
CA CYS A 51 1.95 1.65 -0.02
C CYS A 51 1.25 1.24 1.28
N ASN A 52 0.07 1.82 1.53
CA ASN A 52 -0.86 1.29 2.51
C ASN A 52 -1.67 0.16 1.87
N CYS A 53 -1.39 -1.08 2.27
CA CYS A 53 -2.00 -2.26 1.66
C CYS A 53 -3.31 -2.69 2.34
N PRO A 54 -4.30 -3.18 1.58
CA PRO A 54 -5.47 -3.84 2.16
C PRO A 54 -5.08 -5.05 3.01
N LYS A 55 -5.95 -5.46 3.93
CA LYS A 55 -5.67 -6.54 4.90
C LYS A 55 -5.14 -7.84 4.26
N LYS A 56 -5.63 -8.19 3.07
CA LYS A 56 -5.25 -9.41 2.33
C LYS A 56 -3.90 -9.30 1.61
N PHE A 57 -3.37 -8.09 1.40
CA PHE A 57 -2.13 -7.87 0.65
C PHE A 57 -1.01 -7.33 1.54
N GLY A 58 0.23 -7.49 1.09
CA GLY A 58 1.43 -6.97 1.73
C GLY A 58 2.58 -6.84 0.74
N GLY A 59 3.76 -6.49 1.23
CA GLY A 59 4.90 -6.13 0.38
C GLY A 59 5.01 -4.62 0.18
N GLN A 60 6.10 -4.18 -0.45
CA GLN A 60 6.38 -2.76 -0.66
C GLN A 60 5.33 -2.11 -1.57
N HIS A 61 4.84 -2.88 -2.53
CA HIS A 61 3.91 -2.48 -3.57
C HIS A 61 2.57 -3.23 -3.45
N CYS A 62 2.26 -3.82 -2.29
CA CYS A 62 1.07 -4.66 -2.10
C CYS A 62 1.00 -5.86 -3.06
N GLU A 63 2.14 -6.37 -3.50
CA GLU A 63 2.31 -7.42 -4.50
C GLU A 63 2.10 -8.84 -3.95
N ILE A 64 2.14 -9.01 -2.62
CA ILE A 64 2.01 -10.32 -1.96
C ILE A 64 0.57 -10.52 -1.50
N ASP A 65 -0.11 -11.55 -2.00
CA ASP A 65 -1.41 -12.00 -1.49
C ASP A 65 -1.20 -12.92 -0.28
N LYS A 66 -1.56 -12.43 0.91
CA LYS A 66 -1.38 -13.17 2.17
C LYS A 66 -2.48 -14.22 2.39
N SER A 67 -3.54 -14.21 1.58
CA SER A 67 -4.75 -15.01 1.77
C SER A 67 -4.93 -16.15 0.77
N LYS A 68 -4.31 -16.06 -0.41
CA LYS A 68 -4.37 -17.12 -1.43
C LYS A 68 -3.62 -18.38 -0.99
N THR A 69 -4.31 -19.52 -1.11
CA THR A 69 -3.78 -20.87 -0.82
C THR A 69 -3.75 -21.78 -2.04
N CYS A 70 -4.41 -21.40 -3.13
CA CYS A 70 -4.40 -22.09 -4.41
C CYS A 70 -4.05 -21.11 -5.55
N TYR A 71 -3.50 -21.64 -6.64
CA TYR A 71 -3.28 -20.92 -7.88
C TYR A 71 -4.44 -21.15 -8.86
N GLU A 72 -4.55 -20.29 -9.86
CA GLU A 72 -5.56 -20.36 -10.92
C GLU A 72 -4.88 -20.56 -12.28
N GLY A 73 -5.49 -21.37 -13.16
CA GLY A 73 -4.92 -21.67 -14.48
C GLY A 73 -3.52 -22.27 -14.39
N ASN A 74 -2.55 -21.66 -15.10
CA ASN A 74 -1.14 -22.04 -15.05
C ASN A 74 -0.37 -21.41 -13.87
N GLY A 75 -1.02 -20.60 -13.04
CA GLY A 75 -0.40 -19.95 -11.88
C GLY A 75 0.51 -18.75 -12.17
N HIS A 76 0.57 -18.25 -13.41
CA HIS A 76 1.42 -17.09 -13.78
C HIS A 76 1.17 -15.84 -12.92
N PHE A 77 -0.10 -15.62 -12.53
CA PHE A 77 -0.50 -14.52 -11.65
C PHE A 77 -0.60 -14.90 -10.17
N TYR A 78 -0.12 -16.08 -9.78
CA TYR A 78 -0.11 -16.47 -8.37
C TYR A 78 0.84 -15.57 -7.58
N ARG A 79 0.34 -15.03 -6.47
CA ARG A 79 1.08 -14.13 -5.57
C ARG A 79 0.98 -14.54 -4.10
N GLY A 80 0.62 -15.80 -3.84
CA GLY A 80 0.54 -16.36 -2.50
C GLY A 80 1.92 -16.64 -1.89
N LYS A 81 1.93 -17.24 -0.68
CA LYS A 81 3.15 -17.43 0.12
C LYS A 81 3.66 -18.88 0.13
N ALA A 82 3.32 -19.68 -0.87
CA ALA A 82 3.82 -21.05 -0.95
C ALA A 82 5.34 -21.02 -1.10
N SER A 83 6.05 -21.74 -0.22
CA SER A 83 7.52 -21.71 -0.14
C SER A 83 8.11 -23.12 -0.03
N THR A 84 7.37 -24.12 -0.50
CA THR A 84 7.74 -25.53 -0.40
C THR A 84 7.38 -26.25 -1.69
N ASP A 85 8.26 -27.12 -2.16
CA ASP A 85 8.02 -27.93 -3.35
C ASP A 85 7.21 -29.19 -3.07
N THR A 86 6.94 -29.99 -4.11
CA THR A 86 6.16 -31.23 -4.01
C THR A 86 6.81 -32.32 -3.16
N MET A 87 8.11 -32.21 -2.86
CA MET A 87 8.86 -33.14 -2.01
C MET A 87 9.09 -32.57 -0.59
N GLY A 88 8.50 -31.42 -0.26
CA GLY A 88 8.65 -30.82 1.06
C GLY A 88 9.93 -30.00 1.24
N ARG A 89 10.71 -29.72 0.18
CA ARG A 89 11.94 -28.92 0.28
C ARG A 89 11.62 -27.43 0.27
N PRO A 90 12.34 -26.60 1.05
CA PRO A 90 12.12 -25.17 1.08
C PRO A 90 12.55 -24.51 -0.24
N CYS A 91 11.77 -23.53 -0.70
CA CYS A 91 12.16 -22.67 -1.82
C CYS A 91 13.37 -21.81 -1.45
N LEU A 92 14.27 -21.59 -2.40
CA LEU A 92 15.31 -20.58 -2.28
C LEU A 92 14.70 -19.19 -2.43
N ALA A 93 15.24 -18.21 -1.70
CA ALA A 93 14.80 -16.83 -1.84
C ALA A 93 15.17 -16.29 -3.24
N TRP A 94 14.23 -15.62 -3.89
CA TRP A 94 14.42 -15.02 -5.22
C TRP A 94 15.58 -14.02 -5.25
N ASN A 95 15.92 -13.38 -4.13
CA ASN A 95 17.05 -12.45 -4.02
C ASN A 95 18.35 -13.10 -3.49
N SER A 96 18.41 -14.44 -3.38
CA SER A 96 19.63 -15.12 -2.93
C SER A 96 20.70 -15.15 -4.03
N ALA A 97 21.98 -15.15 -3.64
CA ALA A 97 23.10 -15.15 -4.58
C ALA A 97 23.03 -16.28 -5.62
N THR A 98 22.61 -17.48 -5.20
CA THR A 98 22.45 -18.63 -6.08
C THR A 98 21.35 -18.42 -7.12
N VAL A 99 20.21 -17.85 -6.71
CA VAL A 99 19.04 -17.70 -7.57
C VAL A 99 19.21 -16.53 -8.54
N LEU A 100 19.94 -15.47 -8.14
CA LEU A 100 20.29 -14.35 -9.01
C LEU A 100 21.13 -14.75 -10.24
N GLN A 101 21.74 -15.94 -10.23
CA GLN A 101 22.50 -16.50 -11.36
C GLN A 101 21.66 -17.41 -12.26
N GLN A 102 20.37 -17.60 -11.95
CA GLN A 102 19.45 -18.46 -12.70
C GLN A 102 18.46 -17.63 -13.52
N THR A 103 17.82 -18.27 -14.51
CA THR A 103 16.72 -17.66 -15.27
C THR A 103 15.40 -17.83 -14.54
N TYR A 104 14.59 -16.77 -14.52
CA TYR A 104 13.21 -16.83 -14.03
C TYR A 104 12.26 -17.20 -15.16
N HIS A 105 11.48 -18.27 -14.95
CA HIS A 105 10.31 -18.58 -15.76
C HIS A 105 9.10 -17.98 -15.05
N ALA A 106 8.90 -16.68 -15.27
CA ALA A 106 7.74 -15.94 -14.78
C ALA A 106 6.48 -16.32 -15.59
#